data_AF-A0A0B2VUH7-F1
#
_entry.id   AF-A0A0B2VUH7-F1
#
_cell.length_a   1.000
_cell.length_b   1.000
_cell.length_c   1.000
_cell.angle_alpha   90.00
_cell.angle_beta   90.00
_cell.angle_gamma   90.00
#
_symmetry.space_group_name_H-M   'P 1'
#
loop_
_entity.id
_entity.type
_entity.pdbx_description
1 polymer ?
#
loop_
_entity_poly.entity_id
_entity_poly.type
_entity_poly.pdbx_seq_one_letter_code
_entity_poly.pdbx_strand_id
1 'polypeptide(L)'
;SLWCHQGGDRKNYKPIECDIRTIECYKFVCQNGQWPFVARGCGSPTLTLSSNDNRSCAQAFAQCDYLGGVGTCLTCGNEHMCNTATSSHLPSTTVFILSTVRELLL
;
A
#
# COMPACT_ATOMS: atom_id res chain seq x y z
N SER A 1 0.28 -1.08 22.24
CA SER A 1 -0.09 -0.18 21.14
C SER A 1 0.65 -0.59 19.87
N LEU A 2 0.10 -0.35 18.67
CA LEU A 2 0.76 -0.62 17.39
C LEU A 2 1.80 0.46 17.07
N TRP A 3 2.90 0.10 16.41
CA TRP A 3 3.90 1.05 15.94
C TRP A 3 3.96 1.02 14.42
N CYS A 4 4.03 2.19 13.78
CA CYS A 4 4.10 2.30 12.32
C CYS A 4 5.18 3.29 11.90
N HIS A 5 5.67 3.20 10.67
CA HIS A 5 6.39 4.32 10.07
C HIS A 5 5.42 5.46 9.79
N GLN A 6 5.78 6.67 10.20
CA GLN A 6 5.10 7.89 9.80
C GLN A 6 6.04 8.80 9.02
N GLY A 7 5.52 9.39 7.96
CA GLY A 7 6.26 10.31 7.12
C GLY A 7 5.61 10.47 5.75
N GLY A 8 6.27 11.24 4.91
CA GLY A 8 5.79 11.62 3.58
C GLY A 8 6.97 11.93 2.68
N ASP A 9 6.70 12.26 1.41
CA ASP A 9 7.73 12.83 0.56
C ASP A 9 8.29 14.10 1.22
N ARG A 10 9.63 14.20 1.25
CA ARG A 10 10.42 15.22 1.96
C ARG A 10 10.38 15.20 3.50
N LYS A 11 9.75 14.21 4.13
CA LYS A 11 9.83 13.98 5.59
C LYS A 11 10.56 12.67 5.87
N ASN A 12 11.54 12.70 6.76
CA ASN A 12 12.18 11.47 7.23
C ASN A 12 11.14 10.54 7.86
N TYR A 13 11.10 9.30 7.39
CA TYR A 13 10.26 8.28 8.02
C TYR A 13 10.78 8.01 9.42
N LYS A 14 9.89 8.07 10.40
CA LYS A 14 10.20 7.77 11.79
C LYS A 14 9.18 6.81 12.38
N PRO A 15 9.56 5.98 13.35
CA PRO A 15 8.61 5.22 14.13
C PRO A 15 7.67 6.17 14.89
N ILE A 16 6.40 5.83 14.94
CA ILE A 16 5.43 6.43 15.84
C ILE A 16 4.61 5.33 16.52
N GLU A 17 4.29 5.53 17.80
CA GLU A 17 3.29 4.76 18.51
C GLU A 17 1.89 5.26 18.12
N CYS A 18 1.06 4.38 17.61
CA CYS A 18 -0.30 4.69 17.20
C CYS A 18 -1.26 4.79 18.39
N ASP A 19 -2.46 5.32 18.15
CA ASP A 19 -3.56 5.24 19.13
C ASP A 19 -3.89 3.78 19.45
N ILE A 20 -4.32 3.50 20.68
CA ILE A 20 -4.64 2.15 21.16
C ILE A 20 -5.72 1.42 20.33
N ARG A 21 -6.55 2.16 19.59
CA ARG A 21 -7.61 1.63 18.73
C ARG A 21 -7.15 1.38 17.30
N THR A 22 -5.90 1.75 16.97
CA THR A 22 -5.32 1.52 15.64
C THR A 22 -5.06 0.03 15.46
N ILE A 23 -5.53 -0.54 14.36
CA ILE A 23 -5.40 -1.97 14.05
C ILE A 23 -4.51 -2.26 12.84
N GLU A 24 -4.13 -1.23 12.09
CA GLU A 24 -3.32 -1.38 10.88
C GLU A 24 -2.36 -0.21 10.67
N CYS A 25 -1.28 -0.44 9.96
CA CYS A 25 -0.44 0.59 9.37
C CYS A 25 -0.80 0.77 7.90
N TYR A 26 -0.71 2.00 7.37
CA TYR A 26 -0.90 2.26 5.94
C TYR A 26 0.37 2.77 5.27
N LYS A 27 0.42 2.54 3.97
CA LYS A 27 1.31 3.16 3.00
C LYS A 27 0.49 3.63 1.80
N PHE A 28 0.58 4.91 1.52
CA PHE A 28 -0.02 5.53 0.35
C PHE A 28 1.05 5.88 -0.67
N VAL A 29 0.76 5.65 -1.95
CA VAL A 29 1.60 6.01 -3.09
C VAL A 29 0.76 6.84 -4.05
N CYS A 30 1.18 8.06 -4.35
CA CYS A 30 0.57 8.89 -5.40
C CYS A 30 1.49 8.93 -6.62
N GLN A 31 0.95 8.63 -7.80
CA GLN A 31 1.66 8.76 -9.07
C GLN A 31 1.07 9.91 -9.87
N ASN A 32 1.84 11.00 -10.08
CA ASN A 32 1.35 12.20 -10.77
C ASN A 32 2.25 12.67 -11.94
N GLY A 33 2.94 11.76 -12.64
CA GLY A 33 3.75 12.07 -13.83
C GLY A 33 5.00 12.96 -13.63
N GLN A 34 5.01 13.87 -12.66
CA GLN A 34 6.08 14.79 -12.32
C GLN A 34 6.78 14.39 -11.02
N TRP A 35 6.01 14.06 -9.96
CA TRP A 35 6.57 13.77 -8.64
C TRP A 35 5.74 12.70 -7.92
N PRO A 36 6.19 11.43 -7.90
CA PRO A 36 5.55 10.44 -7.07
C PRO A 36 5.86 10.73 -5.59
N PHE A 37 4.83 10.76 -4.74
CA PHE A 37 5.02 10.87 -3.30
C PHE A 37 4.48 9.65 -2.57
N VAL A 38 5.16 9.29 -1.48
CA VAL A 38 4.79 8.18 -0.61
C VAL A 38 4.48 8.73 0.77
N ALA A 39 3.34 8.38 1.33
CA ALA A 39 2.98 8.72 2.71
C ALA A 39 2.76 7.43 3.52
N ARG A 40 3.10 7.46 4.81
CA ARG A 40 3.01 6.31 5.71
C ARG A 40 2.44 6.78 7.05
N GLY A 41 1.68 5.91 7.72
CA GLY A 41 1.21 6.22 9.07
C GLY A 41 0.35 5.12 9.69
N CYS A 42 -0.24 5.46 10.82
CA CYS A 42 -1.25 4.68 11.53
C CYS A 42 -2.58 4.73 10.77
N GLY A 43 -3.21 3.59 10.57
CA GLY A 43 -4.53 3.47 9.94
C GLY A 43 -5.69 3.92 10.83
N SER A 44 -6.90 3.86 10.29
CA SER A 44 -8.12 4.25 11.00
C SER A 44 -8.53 3.19 12.04
N PRO A 45 -9.07 3.59 13.21
CA PRO A 45 -9.57 2.66 14.21
C PRO A 45 -10.87 1.94 13.77
N THR A 46 -11.00 0.70 14.22
CA THR A 46 -11.86 -0.44 13.79
C THR A 46 -13.36 -0.21 13.47
N LEU A 47 -13.97 0.96 13.68
CA LEU A 47 -15.45 1.06 13.72
C LEU A 47 -16.16 1.34 12.38
N THR A 48 -15.45 1.45 11.26
CA THR A 48 -16.06 1.73 9.94
C THR A 48 -15.54 0.83 8.82
N LEU A 49 -15.09 -0.39 9.15
CA LEU A 49 -14.69 -1.39 8.16
C LEU A 49 -15.91 -2.12 7.57
N SER A 50 -16.71 -1.40 6.77
CA SER A 50 -17.30 -2.05 5.60
C SER A 50 -16.18 -2.16 4.57
N SER A 51 -15.86 -3.38 4.18
CA SER A 51 -14.59 -3.86 3.60
C SER A 51 -14.10 -3.22 2.30
N ASN A 52 -14.71 -2.14 1.82
CA ASN A 52 -14.36 -1.47 0.57
C ASN A 52 -13.92 0.00 0.76
N ASP A 53 -14.11 0.59 1.95
CA ASP A 53 -13.71 1.97 2.23
C ASP A 53 -12.35 1.96 2.95
N ASN A 54 -11.25 1.98 2.19
CA ASN A 54 -9.90 2.11 2.77
C ASN A 54 -9.66 3.53 3.29
N ARG A 55 -10.29 3.85 4.44
CA ARG A 55 -10.25 5.20 5.04
C ARG A 55 -8.89 5.58 5.60
N SER A 56 -8.02 4.59 5.82
CA SER A 56 -6.66 4.80 6.32
C SER A 56 -5.84 5.74 5.43
N CYS A 57 -6.09 5.74 4.11
CA CYS A 57 -5.48 6.69 3.17
C CYS A 57 -6.43 7.78 2.65
N ALA A 58 -7.64 7.94 3.18
CA ALA A 58 -8.64 8.86 2.60
C ALA A 58 -8.12 10.30 2.47
N GLN A 59 -7.38 10.79 3.47
CA GLN A 59 -6.76 12.11 3.43
C GLN A 59 -5.69 12.22 2.33
N ALA A 60 -4.97 11.15 2.06
CA ALA A 60 -3.91 11.12 1.07
C ALA A 60 -4.45 11.01 -0.37
N PHE A 61 -5.58 10.32 -0.57
CA PHE A 61 -6.30 10.28 -1.85
C PHE A 61 -6.76 11.66 -2.29
N ALA A 62 -7.46 12.40 -1.43
CA ALA A 62 -7.95 13.75 -1.77
C ALA A 62 -6.81 14.68 -2.24
N GLN A 63 -5.63 14.56 -1.61
CA GLN A 63 -4.45 15.32 -2.01
C GLN A 63 -3.86 14.86 -3.36
N CYS A 64 -3.84 13.55 -3.63
CA CYS A 64 -3.36 13.01 -4.89
C CYS A 64 -4.28 13.39 -6.05
N ASP A 65 -5.60 13.27 -5.85
CA ASP A 65 -6.62 13.61 -6.83
C ASP A 65 -6.57 15.10 -7.20
N TYR A 66 -6.40 15.98 -6.21
CA TYR A 66 -6.22 17.42 -6.43
C TYR A 66 -5.03 17.74 -7.35
N LEU A 67 -3.98 16.93 -7.26
CA LEU A 67 -2.79 17.10 -8.09
C LEU A 67 -2.92 16.45 -9.48
N GLY A 68 -4.04 15.76 -9.77
CA GLY A 68 -4.23 15.00 -11.00
C GLY A 68 -3.52 13.65 -11.02
N GLY A 69 -3.12 13.15 -9.84
CA GLY A 69 -2.42 11.87 -9.71
C GLY A 69 -3.36 10.68 -9.50
N VAL A 70 -2.79 9.48 -9.59
CA VAL A 70 -3.47 8.21 -9.25
C VAL A 70 -2.90 7.68 -7.95
N GLY A 71 -3.77 7.55 -6.94
CA GLY A 71 -3.42 7.06 -5.62
C GLY A 71 -3.53 5.54 -5.50
N THR A 72 -2.63 4.92 -4.74
CA THR A 72 -2.73 3.52 -4.31
C THR A 72 -2.53 3.46 -2.79
N CYS A 73 -3.48 2.86 -2.09
CA CYS A 73 -3.38 2.62 -0.64
C CYS A 73 -3.12 1.15 -0.35
N LEU A 74 -2.06 0.90 0.43
CA LEU A 74 -1.68 -0.40 0.92
C LEU A 74 -1.79 -0.37 2.44
N THR A 75 -2.49 -1.33 3.03
CA THR A 75 -2.50 -1.51 4.48
C THR A 75 -1.90 -2.85 4.84
N CYS A 76 -1.31 -2.91 6.02
CA CYS A 76 -0.83 -4.13 6.64
C CYS A 76 -1.30 -4.09 8.09
N GLY A 77 -1.77 -5.23 8.60
CA GLY A 77 -2.56 -5.32 9.84
C GLY A 77 -1.79 -4.93 11.11
N ASN A 78 -1.90 -5.74 12.15
CA ASN A 78 -1.36 -5.41 13.48
C ASN A 78 0.16 -5.66 13.64
N GLU A 79 0.90 -5.76 12.54
CA GLU A 79 2.35 -5.95 12.55
C GLU A 79 3.06 -4.61 12.71
N HIS A 80 3.97 -4.53 13.68
CA HIS A 80 4.75 -3.32 13.91
C HIS A 80 5.62 -2.98 12.71
N MET A 81 5.57 -1.72 12.28
CA MET A 81 6.42 -1.16 11.22
C MET A 81 6.29 -1.88 9.87
N CYS A 82 5.20 -2.63 9.67
CA CYS A 82 4.95 -3.42 8.45
C CYS A 82 4.80 -2.55 7.20
N ASN A 83 4.43 -1.28 7.39
CA ASN A 83 4.34 -0.29 6.33
C ASN A 83 5.72 0.23 5.91
N THR A 84 6.75 -0.62 5.88
CA THR A 84 8.10 -0.33 5.36
C THR A 84 8.22 -0.65 3.87
N ALA A 85 7.69 -1.80 3.44
CA ALA A 85 7.96 -2.34 2.12
C ALA A 85 7.44 -1.43 0.98
N THR A 86 8.28 -1.19 -0.02
CA THR A 86 7.85 -1.04 -1.42
C THR A 86 7.22 -2.35 -1.82
N SER A 87 5.95 -2.34 -2.23
CA SER A 87 5.30 -3.53 -2.77
C SER A 87 6.21 -4.15 -3.82
N SER A 88 6.88 -5.24 -3.46
CA SER A 88 7.53 -6.15 -4.38
C SER A 88 6.73 -7.44 -4.37
N HIS A 89 5.41 -7.32 -4.58
CA HIS A 89 4.68 -8.41 -5.21
C HIS A 89 4.95 -8.28 -6.71
N LEU A 90 6.08 -8.81 -7.18
CA LEU A 90 6.14 -9.27 -8.56
C LEU A 90 5.01 -10.28 -8.72
N PRO A 91 4.12 -10.15 -9.71
CA PRO A 91 3.29 -11.27 -10.09
C PRO A 91 4.26 -12.38 -10.51
N SER A 92 4.28 -13.50 -9.78
CA SER A 92 4.89 -14.72 -10.27
C SER A 92 4.08 -15.14 -11.50
N THR A 93 4.49 -14.68 -12.67
CA THR A 93 4.09 -15.27 -13.94
C THR A 93 4.74 -16.65 -13.98
N THR A 94 4.06 -17.64 -13.39
CA THR A 94 4.29 -19.03 -13.71
C THR A 94 3.97 -19.18 -15.20
N VAL A 95 5.02 -19.21 -16.00
CA VAL A 95 4.95 -19.54 -17.42
C VAL A 95 4.47 -20.97 -17.52
N PHE A 96 3.20 -21.17 -17.87
CA PHE A 96 2.72 -22.47 -18.34
C PHE A 96 3.38 -22.72 -19.70
N ILE A 97 4.47 -23.51 -19.71
CA ILE A 97 4.98 -24.08 -20.95
C ILE A 97 3.94 -25.11 -21.39
N LEU A 98 3.09 -24.69 -22.33
CA LEU A 98 2.21 -25.59 -23.07
C LEU A 98 3.12 -26.48 -23.93
N SER A 99 3.48 -27.65 -23.43
CA SER A 99 4.12 -28.69 -24.24
C SER A 99 3.07 -29.29 -25.19
N THR A 100 2.79 -28.59 -26.28
CA THR A 100 2.24 -29.22 -27.48
C THR A 100 3.41 -29.89 -28.20
N VAL A 101 3.71 -31.13 -27.81
CA VAL A 101 4.45 -32.02 -28.69
C VAL A 101 3.52 -32.29 -29.87
N ARG A 102 3.76 -31.54 -30.93
CA ARG A 102 3.24 -31.75 -32.27
C ARG A 102 3.74 -33.12 -32.71
N GLU A 103 2.91 -34.16 -32.61
CA GLU A 103 3.14 -35.40 -33.35
C GLU A 103 3.09 -35.04 -34.84
N LEU A 104 4.27 -34.83 -35.39
CA LEU A 104 4.49 -34.69 -36.83
C LEU A 104 5.70 -35.56 -37.16
N LEU A 105 5.48 -36.87 -37.19
CA LEU A 105 6.40 -37.83 -37.78
C LEU A 105 5.57 -38.98 -38.37
N LEU A 106 5.45 -38.92 -39.70
CA LEU A 106 5.36 -40.02 -40.67
C LEU A 106 4.12 -40.92 -40.65
#